data_AF-A0A117M371-F1
#
_entry.id   AF-A0A117M371-F1
#
_cell.length_a   1.000
_cell.length_b   1.000
_cell.length_c   1.000
_cell.angle_alpha   90.00
_cell.angle_beta   90.00
_cell.angle_gamma   90.00
#
_symmetry.space_group_name_H-M   'P 1'
#
loop_
_entity.id
_entity.type
_entity.pdbx_description
1 polymer ?
#
loop_
_entity_poly.entity_id
_entity_poly.type
_entity_poly.pdbx_seq_one_letter_code
_entity_poly.pdbx_strand_id
1 'polypeptide(L)'
;KTIIVIREIGVAFVGYLKAQSILIFISTVISVVGLYLAGAEYALTMGLIMGFFDLIPVLGPATIYIPWAIWSFITGATGFGIKITILYVIVLLSRQFLEAKIVAANLGLHPLATLIAMYAGLKTMGLIGLILGPILLIAVQAIIKAVTLTAK
;
A
#
# COMPACT_ATOMS: atom_id res chain seq x y z
N LYS A 1 -19.49 -2.97 26.52
CA LYS A 1 -19.46 -3.44 25.11
C LYS A 1 -18.81 -2.41 24.17
N THR A 2 -19.25 -1.14 24.17
CA THR A 2 -18.68 -0.06 23.32
C THR A 2 -17.19 0.23 23.56
N ILE A 3 -16.73 0.26 24.80
CA ILE A 3 -15.32 0.51 25.16
C ILE A 3 -14.38 -0.58 24.61
N ILE A 4 -14.86 -1.83 24.54
CA ILE A 4 -14.09 -2.96 24.01
C ILE A 4 -13.90 -2.80 22.50
N VAL A 5 -14.97 -2.44 21.78
CA VAL A 5 -14.94 -2.21 20.32
C VAL A 5 -13.99 -1.07 19.95
N ILE A 6 -14.02 0.06 20.67
CA ILE A 6 -13.11 1.20 20.43
C ILE A 6 -11.65 0.79 20.63
N ARG A 7 -11.37 -0.03 21.65
CA ARG A 7 -10.02 -0.52 21.91
C ARG A 7 -9.52 -1.46 20.82
N GLU A 8 -10.36 -2.37 20.33
CA GLU A 8 -10.03 -3.29 19.23
C GLU A 8 -9.75 -2.55 17.92
N ILE A 9 -10.56 -1.53 17.60
CA ILE A 9 -10.35 -0.65 16.44
C ILE A 9 -8.99 0.07 16.56
N GLY A 10 -8.66 0.59 17.74
CA GLY A 10 -7.37 1.26 17.97
C GLY A 10 -6.17 0.35 17.76
N VAL A 11 -6.23 -0.89 18.27
CA VAL A 11 -5.18 -1.90 18.09
C VAL A 11 -5.02 -2.27 16.60
N ALA A 12 -6.14 -2.50 15.91
CA ALA A 12 -6.17 -2.78 14.48
C ALA A 12 -5.56 -1.64 13.65
N PHE A 13 -5.90 -0.40 13.99
CA PHE A 13 -5.38 0.79 13.31
C PHE A 13 -3.86 0.92 13.48
N VAL A 14 -3.34 0.75 14.69
CA VAL A 14 -1.89 0.78 14.94
C VAL A 14 -1.18 -0.37 14.20
N GLY A 15 -1.79 -1.56 14.17
CA GLY A 15 -1.29 -2.70 13.40
C GLY A 15 -1.21 -2.41 11.89
N TYR A 16 -2.26 -1.80 11.33
CA TYR A 16 -2.30 -1.38 9.93
C TYR A 16 -1.27 -0.29 9.62
N LEU A 17 -1.14 0.74 10.46
CA LEU A 17 -0.12 1.78 10.27
C LEU A 17 1.29 1.20 10.29
N LYS A 18 1.58 0.31 11.24
CA LYS A 18 2.88 -0.39 11.32
C LYS A 18 3.16 -1.20 10.05
N ALA A 19 2.14 -1.92 9.55
CA ALA A 19 2.24 -2.67 8.30
C ALA A 19 2.57 -1.76 7.11
N GLN A 20 1.84 -0.65 6.94
CA GLN A 20 2.06 0.30 5.86
C GLN A 20 3.43 0.97 5.96
N SER A 21 3.88 1.38 7.15
CA SER A 21 5.20 1.98 7.34
C SER A 21 6.33 1.04 6.90
N ILE A 22 6.22 -0.26 7.20
CA ILE A 22 7.20 -1.26 6.76
C ILE A 22 7.18 -1.42 5.24
N LEU A 23 6.00 -1.51 4.63
CA LEU A 23 5.84 -1.63 3.18
C LEU A 23 6.45 -0.43 2.45
N ILE A 24 6.15 0.78 2.91
CA ILE A 24 6.65 2.04 2.34
C ILE A 24 8.17 2.13 2.46
N PHE A 25 8.72 1.74 3.62
CA PHE A 25 10.17 1.75 3.79
C PHE A 25 10.86 0.81 2.79
N ILE A 26 10.37 -0.42 2.66
CA ILE A 26 10.93 -1.41 1.75
C ILE A 26 10.80 -0.95 0.29
N SER A 27 9.63 -0.48 -0.13
CA SER A 27 9.39 0.00 -1.49
C SER A 27 10.27 1.21 -1.82
N THR A 28 10.46 2.13 -0.87
CA THR A 28 11.35 3.29 -1.02
C THR A 28 12.79 2.86 -1.24
N VAL A 29 13.30 1.93 -0.43
CA VAL A 29 14.66 1.41 -0.56
C VAL A 29 14.85 0.72 -1.92
N ILE A 30 13.92 -0.15 -2.33
CA ILE A 30 13.96 -0.81 -3.65
C ILE A 30 13.94 0.24 -4.76
N SER A 31 13.10 1.28 -4.63
CA SER A 31 12.98 2.35 -5.62
C SER A 31 14.27 3.15 -5.76
N VAL A 32 14.87 3.59 -4.64
CA VAL A 32 16.15 4.33 -4.64
C VAL A 32 17.25 3.50 -5.27
N VAL A 33 17.45 2.26 -4.81
CA VAL A 33 18.49 1.37 -5.32
C VAL A 33 18.27 1.08 -6.81
N GLY A 34 17.04 0.75 -7.19
CA GLY A 34 16.69 0.48 -8.57
C GLY A 34 16.88 1.68 -9.50
N LEU A 35 16.59 2.90 -9.03
CA LEU A 35 16.80 4.12 -9.79
C LEU A 35 18.29 4.43 -9.98
N TYR A 36 19.13 4.16 -8.96
CA TYR A 36 20.59 4.23 -9.12
C TYR A 36 21.09 3.24 -10.18
N LEU A 37 20.62 1.99 -10.12
CA LEU A 37 20.96 0.97 -11.13
C LEU A 37 20.42 1.31 -12.52
N ALA A 38 19.30 2.02 -12.59
CA ALA A 38 18.73 2.49 -13.85
C ALA A 38 19.56 3.63 -14.50
N GLY A 39 20.41 4.31 -13.71
CA GLY A 39 21.18 5.47 -14.13
C GLY A 39 20.41 6.78 -14.01
N ALA A 40 19.43 6.88 -13.11
CA ALA A 40 18.69 8.11 -12.90
C ALA A 40 19.55 9.15 -12.16
N GLU A 41 19.66 10.36 -12.71
CA GLU A 41 20.45 11.46 -12.15
C GLU A 41 20.02 11.85 -10.73
N TYR A 42 18.70 11.86 -10.47
CA TYR A 42 18.10 12.21 -9.18
C TYR A 42 17.52 10.98 -8.45
N ALA A 43 18.22 9.84 -8.49
CA ALA A 43 17.73 8.57 -7.96
C ALA A 43 17.24 8.64 -6.50
N LEU A 44 18.02 9.25 -5.59
CA LEU A 44 17.64 9.39 -4.18
C LEU A 44 16.39 10.26 -4.03
N THR A 45 16.40 11.46 -4.63
CA THR A 45 15.28 12.41 -4.53
C THR A 45 13.99 11.82 -5.09
N MET A 46 14.06 11.23 -6.28
CA MET A 46 12.89 10.60 -6.92
C MET A 46 12.41 9.38 -6.15
N GLY A 47 13.32 8.55 -5.63
CA GLY A 47 12.95 7.41 -4.78
C GLY A 47 12.27 7.82 -3.48
N LEU A 48 12.71 8.91 -2.84
CA LEU A 48 12.04 9.48 -1.67
C LEU A 48 10.67 10.08 -2.01
N ILE A 49 10.53 10.77 -3.15
CA ILE A 49 9.23 11.25 -3.64
C ILE A 49 8.29 10.07 -3.87
N MET A 50 8.76 9.00 -4.52
CA MET A 50 7.98 7.77 -4.71
C MET A 50 7.54 7.17 -3.38
N GLY A 51 8.43 7.11 -2.39
CA GLY A 51 8.11 6.66 -1.03
C GLY A 51 7.07 7.54 -0.34
N PHE A 52 7.12 8.86 -0.53
CA PHE A 52 6.12 9.78 -0.02
C PHE A 52 4.74 9.54 -0.66
N PHE A 53 4.68 9.38 -1.98
CA PHE A 53 3.43 9.02 -2.66
C PHE A 53 2.94 7.63 -2.28
N ASP A 54 3.82 6.75 -1.82
CA ASP A 54 3.47 5.43 -1.32
C ASP A 54 2.67 5.45 -0.01
N LEU A 55 2.63 6.59 0.68
CA LEU A 55 1.69 6.85 1.78
C LEU A 55 0.24 6.86 1.32
N ILE A 56 -0.03 7.13 0.04
CA ILE A 56 -1.37 7.15 -0.54
C ILE A 56 -1.71 5.72 -0.97
N PRO A 57 -2.59 5.02 -0.24
CA PRO A 57 -2.88 3.64 -0.58
C PRO A 57 -3.56 3.52 -1.96
N VAL A 58 -3.43 2.36 -2.62
CA VAL A 58 -3.92 2.09 -4.01
C VAL A 58 -3.20 2.88 -5.12
N LEU A 59 -2.95 4.18 -4.93
CA LEU A 59 -2.24 5.03 -5.90
C LEU A 59 -0.74 4.80 -5.85
N GLY A 60 -0.15 4.94 -4.66
CA GLY A 60 1.24 4.63 -4.35
C GLY A 60 2.28 5.21 -5.33
N PRO A 61 3.44 4.54 -5.49
CA PRO A 61 4.52 5.00 -6.36
C PRO A 61 4.18 4.90 -7.85
N ALA A 62 3.10 4.20 -8.21
CA ALA A 62 2.61 4.12 -9.59
C ALA A 62 2.31 5.49 -10.18
N THR A 63 1.88 6.44 -9.33
CA THR A 63 1.65 7.85 -9.68
C THR A 63 2.87 8.54 -10.30
N ILE A 64 4.09 8.10 -9.96
CA ILE A 64 5.33 8.64 -10.51
C ILE A 64 5.91 7.70 -11.57
N TYR A 65 5.94 6.39 -11.31
CA TYR A 65 6.50 5.41 -12.25
C TYR A 65 5.81 5.43 -13.61
N ILE A 66 4.47 5.45 -13.64
CA ILE A 66 3.70 5.32 -14.90
C ILE A 66 3.91 6.56 -15.79
N PRO A 67 3.70 7.81 -15.32
CA PRO A 67 3.95 8.98 -16.17
C PRO A 67 5.41 9.08 -16.62
N TRP A 68 6.36 8.74 -15.75
CA TRP A 68 7.78 8.83 -16.09
C TRP A 68 8.21 7.78 -17.12
N ALA A 69 7.68 6.56 -17.03
CA ALA A 69 7.87 5.52 -18.04
C ALA A 69 7.30 5.96 -19.40
N ILE A 70 6.04 6.44 -19.42
CA ILE A 70 5.39 6.95 -20.63
C ILE A 70 6.21 8.08 -21.25
N TRP A 71 6.61 9.07 -20.45
CA TRP A 71 7.43 10.19 -20.91
C TRP A 71 8.74 9.71 -21.54
N SER A 72 9.43 8.77 -20.90
CA SER A 72 10.70 8.22 -21.40
C SER A 72 10.55 7.51 -22.75
N PHE A 73 9.43 6.82 -22.98
CA PHE A 73 9.14 6.21 -24.28
C PHE A 73 8.83 7.26 -25.35
N ILE A 74 8.07 8.32 -25.01
CA ILE A 74 7.72 9.39 -25.94
C ILE A 74 8.96 10.19 -26.37
N THR A 75 9.90 10.46 -25.45
CA THR A 75 11.11 11.23 -25.76
C THR A 75 12.23 10.40 -26.39
N GLY A 76 12.00 9.12 -26.72
CA GLY A 76 13.00 8.24 -27.32
C GLY A 76 14.04 7.67 -26.34
N ALA A 77 13.90 7.93 -25.04
CA ALA A 77 14.74 7.36 -23.98
C ALA A 77 14.28 5.93 -23.62
N THR A 78 14.01 5.10 -24.63
CA THR A 78 13.40 3.77 -24.52
C THR A 78 14.16 2.85 -23.58
N GLY A 79 15.50 2.88 -23.63
CA GLY A 79 16.34 2.07 -22.75
C GLY A 79 16.15 2.40 -21.27
N PHE A 80 16.03 3.69 -20.93
CA PHE A 80 15.70 4.11 -19.57
C PHE A 80 14.26 3.72 -19.22
N GLY A 81 13.31 4.01 -20.11
CA GLY A 81 11.88 3.66 -19.95
C GLY A 81 11.64 2.18 -19.61
N ILE A 82 12.36 1.27 -20.25
CA ILE A 82 12.31 -0.18 -19.94
C ILE A 82 12.80 -0.43 -18.50
N LYS A 83 13.94 0.14 -18.11
CA LYS A 83 14.51 -0.06 -16.76
C LYS A 83 13.55 0.43 -15.66
N ILE A 84 12.97 1.62 -15.79
CA ILE A 84 11.99 2.13 -14.80
C ILE A 84 10.68 1.34 -14.81
N THR A 85 10.26 0.80 -15.97
CA THR A 85 9.07 -0.07 -16.04
C THR A 85 9.33 -1.40 -15.32
N ILE A 86 10.49 -2.02 -15.53
CA ILE A 86 10.89 -3.25 -14.82
C ILE A 86 10.98 -2.99 -13.32
N LEU A 87 11.60 -1.88 -12.93
CA LEU A 87 11.68 -1.48 -11.53
C LEU A 87 10.29 -1.31 -10.91
N TYR A 88 9.36 -0.65 -11.61
CA TYR A 88 7.97 -0.51 -11.14
C TYR A 88 7.32 -1.87 -10.91
N VAL A 89 7.48 -2.84 -11.83
CA VAL A 89 6.95 -4.19 -11.68
C VAL A 89 7.54 -4.88 -10.45
N ILE A 90 8.86 -4.75 -10.21
CA ILE A 90 9.52 -5.31 -9.03
C ILE A 90 8.92 -4.71 -7.74
N VAL A 91 8.79 -3.38 -7.69
CA VAL A 91 8.19 -2.68 -6.55
C VAL A 91 6.74 -3.15 -6.32
N LEU A 92 5.93 -3.21 -7.38
CA LEU A 92 4.53 -3.65 -7.33
C LEU A 92 4.41 -5.08 -6.79
N LEU A 93 5.19 -6.02 -7.33
CA LEU A 93 5.18 -7.41 -6.88
C LEU A 93 5.66 -7.54 -5.43
N SER A 94 6.77 -6.88 -5.08
CA SER A 94 7.30 -6.89 -3.72
C SER A 94 6.25 -6.40 -2.71
N ARG A 95 5.53 -5.33 -3.06
CA ARG A 95 4.44 -4.80 -2.25
C ARG A 95 3.30 -5.81 -2.10
N GLN A 96 2.81 -6.41 -3.18
CA GLN A 96 1.71 -7.37 -3.10
C GLN A 96 2.07 -8.60 -2.25
N PHE A 97 3.28 -9.14 -2.40
CA PHE A 97 3.74 -10.29 -1.60
C PHE A 97 3.92 -9.93 -0.13
N LEU A 98 4.55 -8.79 0.16
CA LEU A 98 4.77 -8.33 1.52
C LEU A 98 3.46 -7.95 2.20
N GLU A 99 2.55 -7.29 1.49
CA GLU A 99 1.23 -6.92 2.00
C GLU A 99 0.41 -8.18 2.30
N ALA A 100 0.39 -9.17 1.39
CA ALA A 100 -0.24 -10.46 1.66
C ALA A 100 0.32 -11.13 2.92
N LYS A 101 1.65 -11.14 3.09
CA LYS A 101 2.31 -11.73 4.25
C LYS A 101 2.02 -10.97 5.55
N ILE A 102 2.12 -9.64 5.52
CA ILE A 102 1.97 -8.79 6.71
C ILE A 102 0.51 -8.75 7.15
N VAL A 103 -0.43 -8.63 6.21
CA VAL A 103 -1.86 -8.57 6.49
C VAL A 103 -2.39 -9.94 6.94
N ALA A 104 -1.96 -11.04 6.32
CA ALA A 104 -2.33 -12.38 6.77
C ALA A 104 -1.76 -12.69 8.17
N ALA A 105 -0.50 -12.32 8.45
CA ALA A 105 0.15 -12.61 9.73
C ALA A 105 -0.36 -11.76 10.90
N ASN A 106 -0.74 -10.49 10.66
CA ASN A 106 -1.08 -9.55 11.73
C ASN A 106 -2.58 -9.27 11.87
N LEU A 107 -3.35 -9.36 10.79
CA LEU A 107 -4.74 -8.90 10.77
C LEU A 107 -5.74 -9.97 10.34
N GLY A 108 -5.29 -11.10 9.79
CA GLY A 108 -6.17 -12.18 9.32
C GLY A 108 -7.11 -11.78 8.17
N LEU A 109 -6.88 -10.60 7.57
CA LEU A 109 -7.68 -10.08 6.47
C LEU A 109 -7.21 -10.68 5.14
N HIS A 110 -8.16 -10.89 4.22
CA HIS A 110 -7.82 -11.18 2.83
C HIS A 110 -7.35 -9.89 2.13
N PRO A 111 -6.20 -9.88 1.42
CA PRO A 111 -5.67 -8.68 0.77
C PRO A 111 -6.65 -8.02 -0.20
N LEU A 112 -7.36 -8.83 -1.00
CA LEU A 112 -8.39 -8.33 -1.91
C LEU A 112 -9.55 -7.63 -1.19
N ALA A 113 -9.96 -8.14 -0.01
CA ALA A 113 -11.02 -7.53 0.77
C ALA A 113 -10.59 -6.15 1.30
N THR A 114 -9.31 -6.04 1.68
CA THR A 114 -8.71 -4.77 2.11
C THR A 114 -8.73 -3.75 0.96
N LEU A 115 -8.29 -4.14 -0.24
CA LEU A 115 -8.37 -3.33 -1.46
C LEU A 115 -9.80 -2.87 -1.77
N ILE A 116 -10.78 -3.77 -1.68
CA ILE A 116 -12.20 -3.44 -1.91
C ILE A 116 -12.68 -2.42 -0.88
N ALA A 117 -12.34 -2.62 0.40
CA ALA A 117 -12.75 -1.70 1.47
C ALA A 117 -12.11 -0.31 1.30
N MET A 118 -10.86 -0.25 0.86
CA MET A 118 -10.15 1.00 0.54
C MET A 118 -10.79 1.74 -0.62
N TYR A 119 -11.12 1.02 -1.70
CA TYR A 119 -11.77 1.61 -2.86
C TYR A 119 -13.21 2.07 -2.55
N ALA A 120 -13.97 1.26 -1.81
CA ALA A 120 -15.30 1.62 -1.36
C ALA A 120 -15.25 2.86 -0.45
N GLY A 121 -14.32 2.89 0.50
CA GLY A 121 -14.09 4.06 1.35
C GLY A 121 -13.69 5.30 0.56
N LEU A 122 -12.79 5.16 -0.43
CA LEU A 122 -12.42 6.25 -1.33
C LEU A 122 -13.63 6.84 -2.06
N LYS A 123 -14.54 5.98 -2.54
CA LYS A 123 -15.75 6.41 -3.25
C LYS A 123 -16.79 7.07 -2.35
N THR A 124 -16.89 6.68 -1.07
CA THR A 124 -17.92 7.21 -0.15
C THR A 124 -17.45 8.41 0.66
N MET A 125 -16.18 8.42 1.10
CA MET A 125 -15.63 9.41 2.04
C MET A 125 -14.35 10.07 1.52
N GLY A 126 -13.99 9.88 0.25
CA GLY A 126 -12.79 10.47 -0.35
C GLY A 126 -11.49 9.94 0.26
N LEU A 127 -10.45 10.77 0.29
CA LEU A 127 -9.11 10.37 0.76
C LEU A 127 -9.11 9.82 2.20
N ILE A 128 -10.02 10.32 3.06
CA ILE A 128 -10.18 9.84 4.44
C ILE A 128 -10.71 8.41 4.45
N GLY A 129 -11.67 8.11 3.57
CA GLY A 129 -12.23 6.77 3.43
C GLY A 129 -11.24 5.71 2.95
N LEU A 130 -10.19 6.12 2.24
CA LEU A 130 -9.10 5.24 1.83
C LEU A 130 -8.34 4.63 3.02
N ILE A 131 -8.20 5.41 4.10
CA ILE A 131 -7.59 4.97 5.37
C ILE A 131 -8.63 4.28 6.25
N LEU A 132 -9.85 4.81 6.32
CA LEU A 132 -10.91 4.25 7.17
C LEU A 132 -11.47 2.92 6.64
N GLY A 133 -11.40 2.67 5.33
CA GLY A 133 -11.93 1.45 4.69
C GLY A 133 -11.40 0.16 5.31
N PRO A 134 -10.07 -0.07 5.33
CA PRO A 134 -9.47 -1.20 6.04
C PRO A 134 -9.88 -1.28 7.51
N ILE A 135 -9.98 -0.15 8.21
CA ILE A 135 -10.33 -0.11 9.64
C ILE A 135 -11.76 -0.61 9.85
N LEU A 136 -12.70 -0.14 9.03
CA LEU A 136 -14.08 -0.57 9.07
C LEU A 136 -14.21 -2.06 8.72
N LEU A 137 -13.44 -2.54 7.75
CA LEU A 137 -13.40 -3.96 7.41
C LEU A 137 -12.91 -4.82 8.59
N ILE A 138 -11.86 -4.38 9.28
CA ILE A 138 -11.35 -5.06 10.48
C ILE A 138 -12.41 -5.04 11.58
N ALA A 139 -13.08 -3.91 11.81
CA ALA A 139 -14.14 -3.80 12.82
C ALA A 139 -15.30 -4.75 12.53
N VAL A 140 -15.75 -4.83 11.27
CA VAL A 140 -16.81 -5.77 10.85
C VAL A 140 -16.37 -7.22 11.06
N GLN A 141 -15.15 -7.59 10.69
CA GLN A 141 -14.64 -8.93 10.93
C GLN A 141 -14.56 -9.28 12.41
N ALA A 142 -14.10 -8.35 13.26
CA ALA A 142 -14.02 -8.56 14.70
C ALA A 142 -15.41 -8.83 15.30
N ILE A 143 -16.42 -8.06 14.88
CA ILE A 143 -17.82 -8.24 15.31
C ILE A 143 -18.34 -9.61 14.86
N ILE A 144 -18.16 -9.98 13.59
CA ILE A 144 -18.61 -11.28 13.07
C ILE A 144 -17.99 -12.41 13.88
N LYS A 145 -16.67 -12.36 14.10
CA LYS A 145 -15.94 -13.39 14.86
C LYS A 145 -16.43 -13.50 16.30
N ALA A 146 -16.69 -12.38 16.98
CA ALA A 146 -17.22 -12.37 18.34
C ALA A 146 -18.62 -12.99 18.43
N VAL A 147 -19.51 -12.69 17.47
CA VAL A 147 -20.86 -13.25 17.42
C VAL A 147 -20.81 -14.76 17.17
N THR A 148 -20.00 -15.23 16.22
CA THR A 148 -19.89 -16.67 15.90
C THR A 148 -19.30 -17.47 17.07
N LEU A 149 -18.35 -16.92 17.82
CA LEU A 149 -17.77 -17.56 19.01
C LEU A 149 -18.73 -17.63 20.20
N THR A 150 -19.67 -16.69 20.31
CA THR A 150 -20.68 -16.68 21.40
C THR A 150 -21.86 -17.61 21.07
N ALA A 151 -22.04 -17.97 19.79
CA ALA A 151 -23.08 -18.88 19.32
C ALA A 151 -22.68 -20.37 19.38
N LYS A 152 -21.44 -20.67 19.78
CA LYS A 152 -20.90 -22.03 19.99
C LYS A 152 -20.72 -22.27 21.49
#